data_AF-R7XUI3-F1
#
_entry.id   AF-R7XUI3-F1
#
_cell.length_a   1.000
_cell.length_b   1.000
_cell.length_c   1.000
_cell.angle_alpha   90.00
_cell.angle_beta   90.00
_cell.angle_gamma   90.00
#
_symmetry.space_group_name_H-M   'P 1'
#
loop_
_entity.id
_entity.type
_entity.pdbx_description
1 polymer ?
#
loop_
_entity_poly.entity_id
_entity_poly.type
_entity_poly.pdbx_seq_one_letter_code
_entity_poly.pdbx_strand_id
1 'polypeptide(L)'
;MLRPHLAHRRSLARLLVLAVASFAFTGAAAPPPQGASSSAYGARDSSAPSSPCKFRPSRSTTGARGDLKPSAVTTLDSGQRLEDASVQSLEVVGSDVTIRNVSVAGSIMVLGDRVRIRRVTTQGIGISSASDVSVVRSRIAASPDDGIHITSDREALVRDITLRHNLVHQPQTPSENHYDGTQVRGVDGLSITCSTYRAGRYHENFNAAVFLEHANGGTSNVEVRDNWLFGFAFSVMVDATNATFTRNKIGGDIKWGPCLLLGASGNAGFTSSGNTWAKTGRPVDLCKQG
;
A
#
# COMPACT_ATOMS: atom_id res chain seq x y z
N MET A 1 -51.14 -38.68 14.45
CA MET A 1 -50.84 -37.68 13.42
C MET A 1 -49.83 -36.68 14.00
N LEU A 2 -48.55 -36.86 13.68
CA LEU A 2 -47.43 -36.02 14.13
C LEU A 2 -46.85 -35.29 12.92
N ARG A 3 -46.83 -33.96 12.94
CA ARG A 3 -46.22 -33.10 11.91
C ARG A 3 -44.77 -32.79 12.28
N PRO A 4 -43.81 -32.76 11.33
CA PRO A 4 -42.43 -32.43 11.64
C PRO A 4 -42.12 -30.92 11.54
N HIS A 5 -41.09 -30.55 12.27
CA HIS A 5 -40.54 -29.22 12.52
C HIS A 5 -39.97 -28.51 11.27
N LEU A 6 -40.25 -27.20 11.19
CA LEU A 6 -39.56 -26.22 10.34
C LEU A 6 -38.19 -25.86 10.94
N ALA A 7 -37.12 -26.06 10.17
CA ALA A 7 -35.77 -25.61 10.49
C ALA A 7 -35.53 -24.18 9.95
N HIS A 8 -35.37 -23.21 10.84
CA HIS A 8 -34.86 -21.88 10.52
C HIS A 8 -33.32 -21.91 10.44
N ARG A 9 -32.76 -21.78 9.23
CA ARG A 9 -31.36 -21.41 9.04
C ARG A 9 -31.23 -19.89 9.19
N ARG A 10 -30.67 -19.43 10.31
CA ARG A 10 -30.19 -18.05 10.47
C ARG A 10 -28.76 -17.98 9.94
N SER A 11 -28.59 -17.20 8.87
CA SER A 11 -27.29 -16.80 8.34
C SER A 11 -26.65 -15.78 9.29
N LEU A 12 -25.52 -16.14 9.90
CA LEU A 12 -24.70 -15.24 10.72
C LEU A 12 -23.72 -14.51 9.79
N ALA A 13 -24.10 -13.31 9.36
CA ALA A 13 -23.13 -12.34 8.86
C ALA A 13 -22.30 -11.84 10.05
N ARG A 14 -21.06 -12.33 10.16
CA ARG A 14 -20.09 -11.84 11.15
C ARG A 14 -19.56 -10.49 10.68
N LEU A 15 -20.00 -9.44 11.35
CA LEU A 15 -19.40 -8.11 11.33
C LEU A 15 -18.07 -8.19 12.09
N LEU A 16 -16.95 -8.27 11.38
CA LEU A 16 -15.62 -8.15 11.97
C LEU A 16 -15.25 -6.66 12.00
N VAL A 17 -15.59 -5.99 13.08
CA VAL A 17 -15.08 -4.65 13.40
C VAL A 17 -13.72 -4.84 14.06
N LEU A 18 -12.62 -4.57 13.36
CA LEU A 18 -11.30 -4.44 13.99
C LEU A 18 -11.21 -3.05 14.64
N ALA A 19 -11.36 -3.01 15.96
CA ALA A 19 -10.94 -1.86 16.76
C ALA A 19 -9.44 -1.98 17.03
N VAL A 20 -8.65 -1.02 16.53
CA VAL A 20 -7.22 -0.92 16.83
C VAL A 20 -7.04 -0.12 18.11
N ALA A 21 -6.57 -0.77 19.17
CA ALA A 21 -6.22 -0.13 20.44
C ALA A 21 -4.90 0.63 20.31
N SER A 22 -4.90 1.91 20.69
CA SER A 22 -3.71 2.75 20.78
C SER A 22 -2.97 2.49 22.09
N PHE A 23 -1.69 2.10 22.03
CA PHE A 23 -0.80 2.06 23.20
C PHE A 23 0.08 3.30 23.21
N ALA A 24 0.02 4.05 24.32
CA ALA A 24 0.94 5.15 24.61
C ALA A 24 2.20 4.60 25.30
N PHE A 25 3.37 4.91 24.75
CA PHE A 25 4.65 4.72 25.44
C PHE A 25 5.22 6.08 25.86
N THR A 26 5.45 6.22 27.16
CA THR A 26 6.26 7.26 27.78
C THR A 26 7.64 6.67 28.09
N GLY A 27 8.72 7.38 27.72
CA GLY A 27 10.08 6.97 28.05
C GLY A 27 11.13 7.93 27.48
N ALA A 28 12.06 8.37 28.33
CA ALA A 28 12.78 9.63 28.25
C ALA A 28 14.23 9.56 27.72
N ALA A 29 14.70 10.75 27.27
CA ALA A 29 16.03 11.38 27.31
C ALA A 29 17.29 10.73 26.69
N ALA A 30 18.00 11.57 25.91
CA ALA A 30 19.23 11.35 25.15
C ALA A 30 20.52 11.66 25.93
N PRO A 31 21.69 11.26 25.39
CA PRO A 31 22.94 12.01 25.55
C PRO A 31 23.55 12.49 24.20
N PRO A 32 24.53 13.42 24.25
CA PRO A 32 24.84 14.39 23.19
C PRO A 32 25.99 13.94 22.24
N PRO A 33 26.33 14.76 21.21
CA PRO A 33 27.08 14.33 20.03
C PRO A 33 28.58 14.67 20.13
N GLN A 34 29.41 14.09 19.24
CA GLN A 34 30.46 14.79 18.46
C GLN A 34 31.38 13.85 17.69
N GLY A 35 31.79 14.29 16.49
CA GLY A 35 32.86 13.70 15.68
C GLY A 35 32.71 14.05 14.20
N ALA A 36 33.36 15.14 13.76
CA ALA A 36 33.24 15.72 12.42
C ALA A 36 34.39 15.31 11.48
N SER A 37 34.09 15.42 10.17
CA SER A 37 34.99 15.69 9.02
C SER A 37 35.91 14.54 8.53
N SER A 38 36.17 14.30 7.24
CA SER A 38 36.03 15.12 6.02
C SER A 38 36.16 14.28 4.72
N SER A 39 35.53 14.80 3.65
CA SER A 39 35.98 14.88 2.24
C SER A 39 36.41 13.66 1.43
N ALA A 40 35.66 13.38 0.34
CA ALA A 40 36.11 13.56 -1.05
C ALA A 40 34.95 13.25 -2.04
N TYR A 41 34.27 14.30 -2.50
CA TYR A 41 33.23 14.23 -3.52
C TYR A 41 33.89 14.21 -4.92
N GLY A 42 34.10 13.02 -5.47
CA GLY A 42 34.40 12.83 -6.88
C GLY A 42 33.12 12.90 -7.70
N ALA A 43 32.85 14.04 -8.34
CA ALA A 43 31.74 14.19 -9.28
C ALA A 43 31.99 13.30 -10.52
N ARG A 44 31.38 12.10 -10.54
CA ARG A 44 31.14 11.37 -11.78
C ARG A 44 29.76 11.74 -12.27
N ASP A 45 29.76 12.44 -13.39
CA ASP A 45 28.62 12.73 -14.24
C ASP A 45 28.01 11.40 -14.71
N SER A 46 27.16 10.84 -13.86
CA SER A 46 26.43 9.61 -14.12
C SER A 46 25.19 10.04 -14.85
N SER A 47 25.24 9.98 -16.19
CA SER A 47 24.07 10.07 -17.05
C SER A 47 22.97 9.19 -16.43
N ALA A 48 21.95 9.83 -15.84
CA ALA A 48 20.97 9.14 -15.04
C ALA A 48 20.35 8.02 -15.89
N PRO A 49 20.38 6.75 -15.45
CA PRO A 49 19.78 5.67 -16.20
C PRO A 49 18.33 6.05 -16.50
N SER A 50 17.94 5.92 -17.77
CA SER A 50 16.57 6.17 -18.24
C SER A 50 15.57 5.54 -17.27
N SER A 51 14.60 6.33 -16.80
CA SER A 51 13.63 5.85 -15.79
C SER A 51 13.04 4.50 -16.24
N PRO A 52 13.12 3.44 -15.42
CA PRO A 52 12.64 2.10 -15.80
C PRO A 52 11.12 2.02 -15.95
N CYS A 53 10.38 3.06 -15.55
CA CYS A 53 8.95 3.12 -15.72
C CYS A 53 8.59 3.62 -17.12
N LYS A 54 7.98 2.75 -17.92
CA LYS A 54 7.54 3.07 -19.30
C LYS A 54 6.56 4.25 -19.35
N PHE A 55 5.78 4.45 -18.28
CA PHE A 55 4.82 5.54 -18.16
C PHE A 55 4.48 5.78 -16.68
N ARG A 56 3.98 6.97 -16.37
CA ARG A 56 3.35 7.27 -15.09
C ARG A 56 1.90 6.78 -15.08
N PRO A 57 1.49 5.94 -14.10
CA PRO A 57 0.11 5.53 -13.97
C PRO A 57 -0.88 6.69 -13.87
N SER A 58 -1.95 6.59 -14.66
CA SER A 58 -3.07 7.52 -14.70
C SER A 58 -4.36 6.75 -14.95
N ARG A 59 -5.51 7.44 -14.88
CA ARG A 59 -6.83 6.83 -15.16
C ARG A 59 -6.91 6.16 -16.53
N SER A 60 -6.17 6.65 -17.52
CA SER A 60 -6.14 6.09 -18.89
C SER A 60 -5.15 4.95 -19.06
N THR A 61 -4.32 4.61 -18.05
CA THR A 61 -3.33 3.51 -18.09
C THR A 61 -3.57 2.43 -17.02
N THR A 62 -4.48 2.68 -16.07
CA THR A 62 -4.87 1.73 -15.00
C THR A 62 -6.36 1.42 -15.02
N GLY A 63 -6.78 0.50 -14.15
CA GLY A 63 -8.18 0.13 -13.96
C GLY A 63 -8.73 -0.85 -15.00
N ALA A 64 -9.94 -1.33 -14.73
CA ALA A 64 -10.73 -2.12 -15.66
C ALA A 64 -11.20 -1.28 -16.86
N ARG A 65 -11.45 -1.93 -18.00
CA ARG A 65 -11.78 -1.29 -19.28
C ARG A 65 -12.69 -2.16 -20.14
N GLY A 66 -13.29 -1.51 -21.13
CA GLY A 66 -14.17 -2.15 -22.10
C GLY A 66 -15.50 -2.52 -21.46
N ASP A 67 -16.21 -3.41 -22.14
CA ASP A 67 -17.51 -3.88 -21.69
C ASP A 67 -17.34 -4.97 -20.63
N LEU A 68 -17.82 -4.69 -19.43
CA LEU A 68 -17.75 -5.60 -18.29
C LEU A 68 -19.11 -6.25 -18.07
N LYS A 69 -19.14 -7.56 -17.86
CA LYS A 69 -20.39 -8.28 -17.58
C LYS A 69 -20.69 -8.26 -16.09
N PRO A 70 -21.91 -7.90 -15.66
CA PRO A 70 -22.30 -8.08 -14.26
C PRO A 70 -22.11 -9.54 -13.83
N SER A 71 -21.54 -9.74 -12.64
CA SER A 71 -21.35 -11.05 -12.02
C SER A 71 -21.82 -11.01 -10.58
N ALA A 72 -22.43 -12.11 -10.12
CA ALA A 72 -22.86 -12.29 -8.73
C ALA A 72 -21.77 -12.90 -7.85
N VAL A 73 -20.57 -13.14 -8.39
CA VAL A 73 -19.44 -13.68 -7.62
C VAL A 73 -19.05 -12.70 -6.53
N THR A 74 -19.07 -13.16 -5.28
CA THR A 74 -18.61 -12.41 -4.10
C THR A 74 -17.37 -13.03 -3.47
N THR A 75 -17.08 -14.30 -3.76
CA THR A 75 -15.99 -15.06 -3.15
C THR A 75 -15.26 -15.85 -4.23
N LEU A 76 -13.93 -15.90 -4.15
CA LEU A 76 -13.08 -16.73 -4.99
C LEU A 76 -12.31 -17.77 -4.17
N ASP A 77 -12.52 -19.03 -4.53
CA ASP A 77 -11.83 -20.19 -4.00
C ASP A 77 -10.60 -20.56 -4.84
N SER A 78 -9.87 -21.58 -4.39
CA SER A 78 -8.57 -21.91 -4.97
C SER A 78 -8.65 -22.26 -6.46
N GLY A 79 -7.72 -21.74 -7.24
CA GLY A 79 -7.63 -21.95 -8.69
C GLY A 79 -8.68 -21.20 -9.53
N GLN A 80 -9.59 -20.45 -8.91
CA GLN A 80 -10.63 -19.72 -9.63
C GLN A 80 -10.10 -18.48 -10.35
N ARG A 81 -10.87 -18.06 -11.36
CA ARG A 81 -10.55 -16.90 -12.19
C ARG A 81 -11.80 -16.04 -12.35
N LEU A 82 -11.65 -14.74 -12.15
CA LEU A 82 -12.69 -13.74 -12.45
C LEU A 82 -12.13 -12.75 -13.48
N GLU A 83 -12.75 -12.72 -14.66
CA GLU A 83 -12.29 -11.92 -15.79
C GLU A 83 -13.41 -11.13 -16.45
N ASP A 84 -13.10 -9.90 -16.90
CA ASP A 84 -14.00 -9.04 -17.70
C ASP A 84 -15.39 -8.83 -17.06
N ALA A 85 -15.39 -8.64 -15.73
CA ALA A 85 -16.59 -8.64 -14.90
C ALA A 85 -16.77 -7.35 -14.09
N SER A 86 -18.01 -7.08 -13.69
CA SER A 86 -18.37 -6.09 -12.68
C SER A 86 -19.03 -6.80 -11.50
N VAL A 87 -18.50 -6.61 -10.29
CA VAL A 87 -19.00 -7.19 -9.03
C VAL A 87 -19.16 -6.11 -7.95
N GLN A 88 -19.92 -6.40 -6.90
CA GLN A 88 -20.12 -5.44 -5.80
C GLN A 88 -18.91 -5.42 -4.85
N SER A 89 -18.49 -6.58 -4.36
CA SER A 89 -17.32 -6.76 -3.49
C SER A 89 -16.69 -8.11 -3.80
N LEU A 90 -15.47 -8.33 -3.31
CA LEU A 90 -14.77 -9.59 -3.54
C LEU A 90 -13.95 -10.01 -2.33
N GLU A 91 -14.13 -11.24 -1.90
CA GLU A 91 -13.25 -11.92 -0.94
C GLU A 91 -12.51 -13.05 -1.65
N VAL A 92 -11.19 -13.10 -1.51
CA VAL A 92 -10.34 -14.13 -2.10
C VAL A 92 -9.83 -15.02 -0.98
N VAL A 93 -10.54 -16.11 -0.74
CA VAL A 93 -10.22 -17.06 0.34
C VAL A 93 -9.26 -18.14 -0.13
N GLY A 94 -9.29 -18.47 -1.42
CA GLY A 94 -8.45 -19.51 -2.02
C GLY A 94 -7.11 -19.01 -2.52
N SER A 95 -6.21 -19.96 -2.80
CA SER A 95 -4.91 -19.69 -3.41
C SER A 95 -4.94 -19.86 -4.94
N ASP A 96 -3.91 -19.38 -5.65
CA ASP A 96 -3.79 -19.52 -7.11
C ASP A 96 -4.95 -18.84 -7.87
N VAL A 97 -5.45 -17.72 -7.33
CA VAL A 97 -6.58 -16.98 -7.89
C VAL A 97 -6.10 -15.89 -8.85
N THR A 98 -6.82 -15.74 -9.98
CA THR A 98 -6.59 -14.63 -10.93
C THR A 98 -7.83 -13.73 -11.03
N ILE A 99 -7.63 -12.43 -10.82
CA ILE A 99 -8.64 -11.38 -11.02
C ILE A 99 -8.12 -10.43 -12.11
N ARG A 100 -8.79 -10.38 -13.26
CA ARG A 100 -8.28 -9.66 -14.44
C ARG A 100 -9.35 -8.81 -15.11
N ASN A 101 -9.08 -7.51 -15.26
CA ASN A 101 -10.02 -6.58 -15.91
C ASN A 101 -11.40 -6.56 -15.23
N VAL A 102 -11.40 -6.40 -13.90
CA VAL A 102 -12.62 -6.45 -13.08
C VAL A 102 -12.89 -5.08 -12.45
N SER A 103 -14.13 -4.63 -12.50
CA SER A 103 -14.61 -3.50 -11.69
C SER A 103 -15.28 -4.03 -10.43
N VAL A 104 -14.78 -3.62 -9.27
CA VAL A 104 -15.36 -3.91 -7.96
C VAL A 104 -15.90 -2.61 -7.40
N ALA A 105 -17.19 -2.55 -7.08
CA ALA A 105 -17.81 -1.32 -6.60
C ALA A 105 -17.29 -0.92 -5.21
N GLY A 106 -17.11 -1.90 -4.32
CA GLY A 106 -16.50 -1.78 -3.00
C GLY A 106 -15.03 -2.17 -3.00
N SER A 107 -14.63 -2.95 -2.01
CA SER A 107 -13.24 -3.37 -1.79
C SER A 107 -12.99 -4.85 -2.12
N ILE A 108 -11.71 -5.20 -2.24
CA ILE A 108 -11.23 -6.57 -2.36
C ILE A 108 -10.49 -6.95 -1.08
N MET A 109 -10.85 -8.08 -0.47
CA MET A 109 -10.10 -8.68 0.62
C MET A 109 -9.38 -9.94 0.14
N VAL A 110 -8.06 -10.02 0.34
CA VAL A 110 -7.23 -11.16 -0.06
C VAL A 110 -6.73 -11.88 1.18
N LEU A 111 -7.10 -13.15 1.32
CA LEU A 111 -6.74 -14.03 2.43
C LEU A 111 -5.91 -15.25 1.97
N GLY A 112 -5.96 -15.60 0.68
CA GLY A 112 -5.21 -16.72 0.12
C GLY A 112 -3.91 -16.31 -0.59
N ASP A 113 -3.08 -17.30 -0.90
CA ASP A 113 -1.75 -17.10 -1.49
C ASP A 113 -1.75 -17.10 -3.03
N ARG A 114 -0.66 -16.61 -3.64
CA ARG A 114 -0.42 -16.66 -5.09
C ARG A 114 -1.54 -15.99 -5.89
N VAL A 115 -2.04 -14.87 -5.38
CA VAL A 115 -3.17 -14.13 -5.97
C VAL A 115 -2.66 -13.07 -6.96
N ARG A 116 -3.24 -13.06 -8.16
CA ARG A 116 -2.89 -12.13 -9.24
C ARG A 116 -4.05 -11.19 -9.54
N ILE A 117 -3.93 -9.93 -9.12
CA ILE A 117 -4.90 -8.86 -9.37
C ILE A 117 -4.34 -7.93 -10.45
N ARG A 118 -5.00 -7.85 -11.61
CA ARG A 118 -4.50 -7.05 -12.74
C ARG A 118 -5.60 -6.25 -13.42
N ARG A 119 -5.34 -4.96 -13.65
CA ARG A 119 -6.29 -4.03 -14.30
C ARG A 119 -7.64 -4.02 -13.59
N VAL A 120 -7.62 -3.87 -12.28
CA VAL A 120 -8.85 -3.79 -11.48
C VAL A 120 -9.16 -2.35 -11.13
N THR A 121 -10.45 -1.98 -11.13
CA THR A 121 -10.94 -0.74 -10.52
C THR A 121 -11.66 -1.11 -9.22
N THR A 122 -11.29 -0.52 -8.09
CA THR A 122 -11.85 -0.85 -6.76
C THR A 122 -11.74 0.36 -5.83
N GLN A 123 -12.48 0.36 -4.71
CA GLN A 123 -12.33 1.37 -3.66
C GLN A 123 -11.06 1.16 -2.84
N GLY A 124 -10.86 -0.07 -2.34
CA GLY A 124 -9.69 -0.47 -1.57
C GLY A 124 -9.26 -1.90 -1.85
N ILE A 125 -8.07 -2.26 -1.37
CA ILE A 125 -7.57 -3.64 -1.35
C ILE A 125 -6.98 -3.93 0.03
N GLY A 126 -7.53 -4.93 0.73
CA GLY A 126 -6.92 -5.52 1.92
C GLY A 126 -6.18 -6.81 1.56
N ILE A 127 -4.98 -6.99 2.11
CA ILE A 127 -4.20 -8.23 2.02
C ILE A 127 -3.89 -8.65 3.45
N SER A 128 -4.42 -9.79 3.88
CA SER A 128 -4.25 -10.29 5.23
C SER A 128 -3.65 -11.68 5.24
N SER A 129 -2.47 -11.83 5.85
CA SER A 129 -1.78 -13.11 6.05
C SER A 129 -1.60 -13.97 4.79
N ALA A 130 -1.46 -13.31 3.64
CA ALA A 130 -1.27 -13.93 2.34
C ALA A 130 0.18 -13.80 1.86
N SER A 131 0.60 -14.71 0.99
CA SER A 131 1.92 -14.71 0.35
C SER A 131 1.82 -14.66 -1.17
N ASP A 132 2.82 -14.07 -1.83
CA ASP A 132 2.94 -13.98 -3.29
C ASP A 132 1.71 -13.33 -3.98
N VAL A 133 1.26 -12.20 -3.43
CA VAL A 133 0.17 -11.41 -4.00
C VAL A 133 0.72 -10.30 -4.90
N SER A 134 0.21 -10.22 -6.13
CA SER A 134 0.57 -9.14 -7.06
C SER A 134 -0.64 -8.28 -7.42
N VAL A 135 -0.52 -6.96 -7.27
CA VAL A 135 -1.50 -5.98 -7.73
C VAL A 135 -0.87 -5.12 -8.82
N VAL A 136 -1.38 -5.22 -10.05
CA VAL A 136 -0.72 -4.64 -11.23
C VAL A 136 -1.67 -3.84 -12.13
N ARG A 137 -1.30 -2.60 -12.45
CA ARG A 137 -2.10 -1.69 -13.32
C ARG A 137 -3.52 -1.47 -12.82
N SER A 138 -3.73 -1.55 -11.51
CA SER A 138 -5.03 -1.34 -10.89
C SER A 138 -5.25 0.13 -10.53
N ARG A 139 -6.52 0.53 -10.46
CA ARG A 139 -6.97 1.84 -10.03
C ARG A 139 -7.74 1.67 -8.72
N ILE A 140 -7.16 2.19 -7.65
CA ILE A 140 -7.72 2.19 -6.31
C ILE A 140 -8.13 3.63 -6.00
N ALA A 141 -9.41 3.89 -5.76
CA ALA A 141 -9.89 5.27 -5.62
C ALA A 141 -11.15 5.39 -4.78
N ALA A 142 -11.36 6.55 -4.15
CA ALA A 142 -12.52 6.79 -3.30
C ALA A 142 -12.65 5.76 -2.17
N SER A 143 -11.52 5.31 -1.62
CA SER A 143 -11.52 4.46 -0.43
C SER A 143 -12.01 5.29 0.78
N PRO A 144 -12.92 4.75 1.61
CA PRO A 144 -13.26 5.33 2.91
C PRO A 144 -12.20 5.02 3.98
N ASP A 145 -11.31 4.06 3.71
CA ASP A 145 -10.17 3.65 4.54
C ASP A 145 -8.89 3.78 3.68
N ASP A 146 -7.80 3.07 4.02
CA ASP A 146 -6.59 3.06 3.19
C ASP A 146 -6.86 2.65 1.74
N GLY A 147 -5.98 3.10 0.83
CA GLY A 147 -6.01 2.60 -0.55
C GLY A 147 -5.69 1.12 -0.61
N ILE A 148 -4.54 0.75 -0.07
CA ILE A 148 -4.09 -0.64 0.05
C ILE A 148 -3.67 -0.87 1.49
N HIS A 149 -4.32 -1.80 2.17
CA HIS A 149 -3.96 -2.18 3.53
C HIS A 149 -3.32 -3.58 3.50
N ILE A 150 -2.10 -3.69 4.01
CA ILE A 150 -1.38 -4.95 4.15
C ILE A 150 -1.20 -5.20 5.64
N THR A 151 -1.71 -6.32 6.14
CA THR A 151 -1.53 -6.67 7.54
C THR A 151 -1.22 -8.15 7.70
N SER A 152 -0.27 -8.46 8.56
CA SER A 152 -0.15 -9.80 9.12
C SER A 152 -1.15 -9.95 10.25
N ASP A 153 -1.87 -11.07 10.26
CA ASP A 153 -2.78 -11.48 11.33
C ASP A 153 -2.60 -12.99 11.58
N ARG A 154 -3.34 -13.58 12.54
CA ARG A 154 -3.48 -15.05 12.65
C ARG A 154 -2.18 -15.88 12.61
N GLU A 155 -1.12 -15.40 13.27
CA GLU A 155 0.18 -16.09 13.39
C GLU A 155 0.96 -16.27 12.06
N ALA A 156 0.50 -15.67 10.97
CA ALA A 156 1.13 -15.77 9.66
C ALA A 156 1.58 -14.39 9.17
N LEU A 157 2.87 -14.27 8.87
CA LEU A 157 3.43 -13.07 8.25
C LEU A 157 3.07 -13.03 6.76
N VAL A 158 2.60 -11.88 6.29
CA VAL A 158 2.45 -11.57 4.86
C VAL A 158 3.83 -11.59 4.20
N ARG A 159 3.94 -12.19 3.00
CA ARG A 159 5.22 -12.26 2.28
C ARG A 159 5.11 -12.01 0.78
N ASP A 160 6.21 -11.56 0.19
CA ASP A 160 6.40 -11.49 -1.27
C ASP A 160 5.32 -10.71 -2.01
N ILE A 161 5.02 -9.50 -1.55
CA ILE A 161 3.98 -8.65 -2.12
C ILE A 161 4.54 -7.74 -3.21
N THR A 162 3.86 -7.70 -4.36
CA THR A 162 4.22 -6.83 -5.48
C THR A 162 3.11 -5.86 -5.83
N LEU A 163 3.36 -4.56 -5.68
CA LEU A 163 2.47 -3.47 -6.08
C LEU A 163 3.10 -2.69 -7.25
N ARG A 164 2.57 -2.84 -8.47
CA ARG A 164 3.25 -2.33 -9.66
C ARG A 164 2.35 -1.59 -10.66
N HIS A 165 2.78 -0.39 -11.07
CA HIS A 165 2.05 0.45 -12.04
C HIS A 165 0.61 0.77 -11.61
N ASN A 166 0.35 0.87 -10.31
CA ASN A 166 -0.98 1.17 -9.80
C ASN A 166 -1.24 2.68 -9.73
N LEU A 167 -2.51 3.07 -9.73
CA LEU A 167 -2.94 4.42 -9.39
C LEU A 167 -3.79 4.34 -8.11
N VAL A 168 -3.25 4.85 -7.00
CA VAL A 168 -3.96 5.00 -5.72
C VAL A 168 -4.24 6.49 -5.55
N HIS A 169 -5.51 6.91 -5.55
CA HIS A 169 -5.81 8.33 -5.60
C HIS A 169 -7.22 8.70 -5.14
N GLN A 170 -7.40 9.97 -4.79
CA GLN A 170 -8.70 10.55 -4.42
C GLN A 170 -9.40 9.76 -3.30
N PRO A 171 -8.78 9.65 -2.11
CA PRO A 171 -9.47 9.16 -0.92
C PRO A 171 -10.80 9.90 -0.69
N GLN A 172 -11.76 9.19 -0.10
CA GLN A 172 -13.02 9.73 0.42
C GLN A 172 -13.19 9.31 1.89
N THR A 173 -12.08 9.38 2.63
CA THR A 173 -11.98 8.98 4.03
C THR A 173 -12.70 9.98 4.93
N PRO A 174 -13.65 9.52 5.77
CA PRO A 174 -14.27 10.35 6.81
C PRO A 174 -13.24 10.97 7.76
N SER A 175 -13.55 12.13 8.36
CA SER A 175 -12.63 12.88 9.21
C SER A 175 -12.12 12.11 10.44
N GLU A 176 -12.90 11.16 10.93
CA GLU A 176 -12.62 10.33 12.10
C GLU A 176 -11.66 9.17 11.79
N ASN A 177 -11.47 8.83 10.51
CA ASN A 177 -10.58 7.77 10.07
C ASN A 177 -9.33 8.38 9.43
N HIS A 178 -8.17 7.78 9.66
CA HIS A 178 -6.97 8.13 8.91
C HIS A 178 -6.95 7.43 7.54
N TYR A 179 -6.16 7.99 6.63
CA TYR A 179 -5.93 7.48 5.29
C TYR A 179 -4.45 7.40 4.98
N ASP A 180 -4.02 6.21 4.58
CA ASP A 180 -2.77 5.98 3.90
C ASP A 180 -3.00 5.49 2.47
N GLY A 181 -2.13 5.91 1.55
CA GLY A 181 -2.14 5.37 0.21
C GLY A 181 -1.87 3.85 0.23
N THR A 182 -0.85 3.45 0.98
CA THR A 182 -0.60 2.06 1.36
C THR A 182 -0.13 2.00 2.81
N GLN A 183 -0.91 1.36 3.69
CA GLN A 183 -0.51 1.04 5.05
C GLN A 183 -0.01 -0.40 5.11
N VAL A 184 1.07 -0.61 5.86
CA VAL A 184 1.74 -1.91 5.98
C VAL A 184 2.03 -2.21 7.43
N ARG A 185 1.42 -3.27 7.95
CA ARG A 185 1.50 -3.70 9.36
C ARG A 185 1.90 -5.17 9.40
N GLY A 186 3.20 -5.43 9.28
CA GLY A 186 3.75 -6.78 9.26
C GLY A 186 3.83 -7.34 7.84
N VAL A 187 5.04 -7.36 7.27
CA VAL A 187 5.33 -7.99 5.97
C VAL A 187 6.82 -8.31 5.89
N ASP A 188 7.17 -9.38 5.19
CA ASP A 188 8.53 -9.66 4.76
C ASP A 188 8.60 -9.79 3.25
N GLY A 189 9.27 -8.85 2.58
CA GLY A 189 9.32 -8.79 1.12
C GLY A 189 8.15 -8.03 0.52
N LEU A 190 8.31 -6.73 0.34
CA LEU A 190 7.34 -5.86 -0.35
C LEU A 190 8.04 -5.03 -1.41
N SER A 191 7.55 -5.06 -2.65
CA SER A 191 8.03 -4.20 -3.73
C SER A 191 6.92 -3.30 -4.26
N ILE A 192 7.09 -1.99 -4.13
CA ILE A 192 6.19 -0.96 -4.68
C ILE A 192 6.93 -0.24 -5.81
N THR A 193 6.52 -0.45 -7.06
CA THR A 193 7.25 0.07 -8.22
C THR A 193 6.38 0.75 -9.27
N CYS A 194 6.88 1.86 -9.83
CA CYS A 194 6.25 2.58 -10.93
C CYS A 194 4.78 2.96 -10.67
N SER A 195 4.37 3.13 -9.42
CA SER A 195 2.99 3.44 -9.02
C SER A 195 2.82 4.94 -8.75
N THR A 196 1.59 5.45 -8.92
CA THR A 196 1.23 6.82 -8.58
C THR A 196 0.29 6.83 -7.38
N TYR A 197 0.68 7.56 -6.36
CA TYR A 197 -0.11 7.89 -5.19
C TYR A 197 -0.47 9.36 -5.26
N ARG A 198 -1.77 9.69 -5.18
CA ARG A 198 -2.24 11.07 -5.32
C ARG A 198 -3.47 11.33 -4.46
N ALA A 199 -3.25 11.84 -3.25
CA ALA A 199 -4.36 12.21 -2.36
C ALA A 199 -5.17 13.40 -2.90
N GLY A 200 -4.51 14.39 -3.52
CA GLY A 200 -5.13 15.66 -3.90
C GLY A 200 -4.68 16.77 -2.96
N ARG A 201 -5.60 17.66 -2.58
CA ARG A 201 -5.37 18.62 -1.49
C ARG A 201 -5.19 17.84 -0.18
N TYR A 202 -4.31 18.32 0.68
CA TYR A 202 -4.14 17.75 2.01
C TYR A 202 -5.41 17.91 2.85
N HIS A 203 -5.73 16.86 3.60
CA HIS A 203 -6.72 16.84 4.67
C HIS A 203 -6.04 16.28 5.93
N GLU A 204 -6.50 16.71 7.10
CA GLU A 204 -5.85 16.38 8.39
C GLU A 204 -5.71 14.88 8.66
N ASN A 205 -6.62 14.09 8.08
CA ASN A 205 -6.64 12.65 8.20
C ASN A 205 -5.80 11.91 7.14
N PHE A 206 -5.10 12.59 6.24
CA PHE A 206 -4.27 11.95 5.21
C PHE A 206 -2.82 11.84 5.66
N ASN A 207 -2.42 10.69 6.17
CA ASN A 207 -1.12 10.45 6.80
C ASN A 207 0.02 10.38 5.78
N ALA A 208 0.13 9.27 5.03
CA ALA A 208 1.22 9.06 4.09
C ALA A 208 0.83 8.35 2.79
N ALA A 209 1.64 8.54 1.74
CA ALA A 209 1.46 7.77 0.51
C ALA A 209 1.84 6.29 0.74
N VAL A 210 2.91 6.06 1.50
CA VAL A 210 3.34 4.74 1.97
C VAL A 210 3.68 4.85 3.45
N PHE A 211 2.98 4.09 4.29
CA PHE A 211 3.25 3.97 5.71
C PHE A 211 3.66 2.54 6.04
N LEU A 212 4.92 2.37 6.45
CA LEU A 212 5.45 1.11 6.96
C LEU A 212 5.47 1.17 8.49
N GLU A 213 4.79 0.24 9.15
CA GLU A 213 4.75 0.12 10.60
C GLU A 213 5.50 -1.13 11.07
N HIS A 214 6.23 -1.01 12.18
CA HIS A 214 6.77 -2.16 12.89
C HIS A 214 5.69 -2.77 13.80
N ALA A 215 4.67 -3.32 13.17
CA ALA A 215 3.54 -3.98 13.83
C ALA A 215 3.41 -5.44 13.35
N ASN A 216 2.67 -6.26 14.10
CA ASN A 216 2.26 -7.61 13.69
C ASN A 216 3.40 -8.51 13.20
N GLY A 217 4.50 -8.57 13.95
CA GLY A 217 5.70 -9.34 13.59
C GLY A 217 6.78 -8.53 12.87
N GLY A 218 6.48 -7.28 12.51
CA GLY A 218 7.44 -6.32 11.95
C GLY A 218 7.41 -6.24 10.43
N THR A 219 7.83 -5.10 9.90
CA THR A 219 7.94 -4.86 8.46
C THR A 219 9.42 -4.90 8.05
N SER A 220 9.76 -5.77 7.10
CA SER A 220 11.12 -5.97 6.62
C SER A 220 11.22 -6.16 5.10
N ASN A 221 12.43 -5.92 4.57
CA ASN A 221 12.78 -6.19 3.18
C ASN A 221 11.83 -5.47 2.19
N VAL A 222 11.74 -4.15 2.35
CA VAL A 222 10.82 -3.31 1.58
C VAL A 222 11.57 -2.50 0.52
N GLU A 223 11.11 -2.55 -0.72
CA GLU A 223 11.58 -1.72 -1.82
C GLU A 223 10.46 -0.78 -2.30
N VAL A 224 10.69 0.53 -2.26
CA VAL A 224 9.79 1.54 -2.83
C VAL A 224 10.55 2.33 -3.87
N ARG A 225 10.28 2.07 -5.15
CA ARG A 225 11.13 2.56 -6.23
C ARG A 225 10.40 3.12 -7.45
N ASP A 226 10.93 4.22 -7.97
CA ASP A 226 10.43 4.90 -9.18
C ASP A 226 8.93 5.24 -9.12
N ASN A 227 8.41 5.57 -7.94
CA ASN A 227 7.00 5.95 -7.75
C ASN A 227 6.80 7.47 -7.82
N TRP A 228 5.54 7.89 -7.95
CA TRP A 228 5.11 9.28 -7.82
C TRP A 228 4.24 9.41 -6.57
N LEU A 229 4.76 10.06 -5.53
CA LEU A 229 4.14 10.15 -4.20
C LEU A 229 3.66 11.59 -3.96
N PHE A 230 2.35 11.83 -4.13
CA PHE A 230 1.77 13.18 -4.16
C PHE A 230 0.65 13.44 -3.15
N GLY A 231 0.81 14.54 -2.41
CA GLY A 231 -0.09 14.93 -1.32
C GLY A 231 0.35 14.30 0.00
N PHE A 232 -0.57 14.24 0.98
CA PHE A 232 -0.40 13.65 2.32
C PHE A 232 0.33 14.53 3.34
N ALA A 233 0.27 14.15 4.61
CA ALA A 233 1.01 14.79 5.67
C ALA A 233 2.52 14.59 5.48
N PHE A 234 2.91 13.33 5.25
CA PHE A 234 4.23 12.93 4.80
C PHE A 234 4.15 12.15 3.49
N SER A 235 5.16 12.20 2.63
CA SER A 235 5.16 11.29 1.47
C SER A 235 5.39 9.84 1.90
N VAL A 236 6.26 9.62 2.87
CA VAL A 236 6.52 8.29 3.44
C VAL A 236 6.62 8.37 4.97
N MET A 237 6.09 7.37 5.64
CA MET A 237 6.27 7.11 7.06
C MET A 237 6.93 5.74 7.21
N VAL A 238 8.07 5.65 7.91
CA VAL A 238 8.91 4.45 7.88
C VAL A 238 9.23 3.97 9.29
N ASP A 239 8.78 2.76 9.60
CA ASP A 239 9.22 1.92 10.71
C ASP A 239 9.43 0.49 10.20
N ALA A 240 10.57 0.25 9.56
CA ALA A 240 10.85 -0.99 8.85
C ALA A 240 12.35 -1.29 8.82
N THR A 241 12.70 -2.58 8.83
CA THR A 241 14.08 -3.06 8.72
C THR A 241 14.42 -3.34 7.26
N ASN A 242 15.63 -2.95 6.81
CA ASN A 242 16.08 -3.16 5.43
C ASN A 242 15.11 -2.59 4.39
N ALA A 243 14.75 -1.32 4.57
CA ALA A 243 13.89 -0.58 3.64
C ALA A 243 14.74 0.22 2.64
N THR A 244 14.35 0.22 1.37
CA THR A 244 15.08 0.93 0.31
C THR A 244 14.12 1.78 -0.50
N PHE A 245 14.34 3.09 -0.50
CA PHE A 245 13.52 4.06 -1.23
C PHE A 245 14.34 4.73 -2.32
N THR A 246 14.08 4.42 -3.59
CA THR A 246 14.93 4.90 -4.67
C THR A 246 14.18 5.54 -5.84
N ARG A 247 14.73 6.65 -6.35
CA ARG A 247 14.24 7.34 -7.56
C ARG A 247 12.76 7.73 -7.55
N ASN A 248 12.16 7.90 -6.38
CA ASN A 248 10.80 8.36 -6.25
C ASN A 248 10.69 9.86 -6.56
N LYS A 249 9.55 10.25 -7.12
CA LYS A 249 9.15 11.65 -7.36
C LYS A 249 8.21 12.10 -6.27
N ILE A 250 8.65 13.08 -5.48
CA ILE A 250 7.95 13.58 -4.29
C ILE A 250 7.31 14.94 -4.59
N GLY A 251 6.10 15.21 -4.13
CA GLY A 251 5.47 16.51 -4.34
C GLY A 251 3.97 16.57 -4.06
N GLY A 252 3.27 17.47 -4.74
CA GLY A 252 1.85 17.75 -4.43
C GLY A 252 1.70 18.60 -3.17
N ASP A 253 0.52 18.54 -2.56
CA ASP A 253 0.18 19.30 -1.35
C ASP A 253 0.64 18.52 -0.11
N ILE A 254 1.95 18.55 0.16
CA ILE A 254 2.56 17.88 1.32
C ILE A 254 2.58 18.83 2.51
N LYS A 255 2.02 18.41 3.65
CA LYS A 255 1.86 19.29 4.82
C LYS A 255 3.13 19.44 5.66
N TRP A 256 3.79 18.33 6.02
CA TRP A 256 4.87 18.33 7.00
C TRP A 256 6.24 18.00 6.42
N GLY A 257 6.32 17.08 5.45
CA GLY A 257 7.60 16.81 4.79
C GLY A 257 7.63 15.56 3.92
N PRO A 258 8.76 15.28 3.27
CA PRO A 258 8.85 14.12 2.40
C PRO A 258 8.94 12.80 3.16
N CYS A 259 9.37 12.79 4.43
CA CYS A 259 9.63 11.59 5.19
C CYS A 259 9.47 11.82 6.69
N LEU A 260 8.87 10.87 7.39
CA LEU A 260 8.91 10.74 8.85
C LEU A 260 9.44 9.35 9.22
N LEU A 261 10.47 9.32 10.06
CA LEU A 261 11.03 8.10 10.59
C LEU A 261 10.40 7.81 11.95
N LEU A 262 9.97 6.58 12.13
CA LEU A 262 9.30 6.10 13.34
C LEU A 262 10.11 4.96 13.95
N GLY A 263 10.14 4.89 15.27
CA GLY A 263 10.75 3.80 16.02
C GLY A 263 12.28 3.66 15.85
N ALA A 264 12.85 2.68 16.54
CA ALA A 264 14.25 2.31 16.38
C ALA A 264 14.47 1.47 15.11
N SER A 265 13.49 0.63 14.74
CA SER A 265 13.56 -0.25 13.57
C SER A 265 13.63 0.54 12.27
N GLY A 266 12.96 1.69 12.17
CA GLY A 266 13.09 2.59 11.02
C GLY A 266 14.53 3.03 10.70
N ASN A 267 15.44 3.08 11.69
CA ASN A 267 16.85 3.39 11.45
C ASN A 267 17.67 2.17 10.97
N ALA A 268 17.19 0.95 11.17
CA ALA A 268 17.93 -0.27 10.91
C ALA A 268 17.93 -0.64 9.41
N GLY A 269 18.89 -0.10 8.67
CA GLY A 269 19.07 -0.43 7.25
C GLY A 269 18.06 0.24 6.33
N PHE A 270 17.48 1.37 6.73
CA PHE A 270 16.75 2.22 5.79
C PHE A 270 17.74 3.00 4.92
N THR A 271 17.62 2.88 3.60
CA THR A 271 18.42 3.64 2.63
C THR A 271 17.54 4.44 1.67
N SER A 272 18.01 5.62 1.30
CA SER A 272 17.33 6.54 0.38
C SER A 272 18.29 6.95 -0.73
N SER A 273 17.93 6.86 -2.01
CA SER A 273 18.82 7.40 -3.06
C SER A 273 18.10 7.81 -4.34
N GLY A 274 18.60 8.86 -4.99
CA GLY A 274 18.08 9.35 -6.27
C GLY A 274 16.64 9.88 -6.24
N ASN A 275 16.02 10.01 -5.06
CA ASN A 275 14.69 10.60 -4.92
C ASN A 275 14.76 12.10 -5.27
N THR A 276 13.67 12.64 -5.82
CA THR A 276 13.66 14.03 -6.29
C THR A 276 12.31 14.68 -6.09
N TRP A 277 12.30 16.00 -5.88
CA TRP A 277 11.09 16.81 -5.93
C TRP A 277 10.55 16.82 -7.36
N ALA A 278 9.30 16.43 -7.56
CA ALA A 278 8.69 16.31 -8.88
C ALA A 278 8.61 17.65 -9.63
N LYS A 279 8.42 18.76 -8.91
CA LYS A 279 8.32 20.10 -9.52
C LYS A 279 9.66 20.65 -9.99
N THR A 280 10.73 20.39 -9.24
CA THR A 280 12.03 21.07 -9.42
C THR A 280 13.15 20.15 -9.88
N GLY A 281 12.96 18.83 -9.79
CA GLY A 281 14.01 17.84 -10.02
C GLY A 281 15.09 17.80 -8.94
N ARG A 282 15.02 18.69 -7.92
CA ARG A 282 16.03 18.75 -6.86
C ARG A 282 16.06 17.43 -6.07
N PRO A 283 17.26 16.95 -5.67
CA PRO A 283 17.38 15.77 -4.83
C PRO A 283 16.57 15.89 -3.54
N VAL A 284 16.03 14.75 -3.09
CA VAL A 284 15.36 14.57 -1.80
C VAL A 284 16.09 13.47 -1.06
N ASP A 285 16.63 13.81 0.09
CA ASP A 285 17.13 12.84 1.04
C ASP A 285 15.99 12.50 2.02
N LEU A 286 15.44 11.29 1.91
CA LEU A 286 14.33 10.87 2.76
C LEU A 286 14.86 10.51 4.14
N CYS A 287 14.42 11.26 5.15
CA CYS A 287 14.80 11.07 6.55
C CYS A 287 16.32 11.12 6.83
N LYS A 288 17.09 11.80 5.96
CA LYS A 288 18.56 11.93 6.09
C LYS A 288 19.30 10.57 6.00
N GLN A 289 18.85 9.71 5.07
CA GLN A 289 19.33 8.33 4.89
C GLN A 289 19.94 8.10 3.49
N GLY A 290 20.39 9.16 2.81
CA GLY A 290 20.94 9.07 1.44
C GLY A 290 22.37 9.50 1.24
#